data_AF-A0AAE3ZW95-F1
#
_entry.id   AF-A0AAE3ZW95-F1
#
_cell.length_a   1.000
_cell.length_b   1.000
_cell.length_c   1.000
_cell.angle_alpha   90.00
_cell.angle_beta   90.00
_cell.angle_gamma   90.00
#
_symmetry.space_group_name_H-M   'P 1'
#
loop_
_entity.id
_entity.type
_entity.pdbx_description
1 polymer ?
#
loop_
_entity_poly.entity_id
_entity_poly.type
_entity_poly.pdbx_seq_one_letter_code
_entity_poly.pdbx_strand_id
1 'polypeptide(L)'
;MTFLTSTFVTAFEAACLIRCARPGRPADTRRPRLTDVPRIAAPQTDAVAEFDREEAAERLTMLLAALGYHARSAERDGGGVRRYAVQQVTIAEPDRVAADRMMVTSWQRGRQRLLATDPLGSTSPQAAHRVVLARAAWNAGVLVGRLRPRHSQLRIGIAEQDMVAVLVRAARLAGVTSSVSKRSGCFVIAVPEQATSSLVSYELPGAGRPARRHALSARQDRPTPRLAAA
;
A
#
# COMPACT_ATOMS: atom_id res chain seq x y z
N MET A 1 12.94 16.84 -19.22
CA MET A 1 11.52 16.42 -19.07
C MET A 1 11.33 15.29 -18.03
N THR A 2 12.21 15.13 -17.05
CA THR A 2 12.20 13.99 -16.11
C THR A 2 11.27 14.20 -14.89
N PHE A 3 11.04 15.46 -14.50
CA PHE A 3 10.27 15.84 -13.31
C PHE A 3 8.76 15.51 -13.40
N LEU A 4 8.13 15.73 -14.56
CA LEU A 4 6.71 15.43 -14.76
C LEU A 4 6.44 13.92 -14.75
N THR A 5 7.37 13.13 -15.28
CA THR A 5 7.31 11.67 -15.26
C THR A 5 7.39 11.12 -13.84
N SER A 6 8.24 11.72 -12.99
CA SER A 6 8.34 11.37 -11.58
C SER A 6 7.02 11.63 -10.84
N THR A 7 6.42 12.81 -11.03
CA THR A 7 5.15 13.19 -10.38
C THR A 7 4.02 12.22 -10.72
N PHE A 8 3.88 11.84 -11.99
CA PHE A 8 2.85 10.89 -12.42
C PHE A 8 3.05 9.49 -11.81
N VAL A 9 4.29 8.99 -11.76
CA VAL A 9 4.60 7.69 -11.15
C VAL A 9 4.28 7.72 -9.65
N THR A 10 4.67 8.79 -8.95
CA THR A 10 4.35 9.01 -7.52
C THR A 10 2.85 9.01 -7.27
N ALA A 11 2.07 9.77 -8.05
CA ALA A 11 0.62 9.82 -7.92
C ALA A 11 -0.06 8.48 -8.27
N PHE A 12 0.46 7.77 -9.27
CA PHE A 12 -0.04 6.45 -9.62
C PHE A 12 0.25 5.41 -8.53
N GLU A 13 1.45 5.42 -7.93
CA GLU A 13 1.78 4.54 -6.81
C GLU A 13 0.88 4.80 -5.60
N ALA A 14 0.69 6.07 -5.24
CA ALA A 14 -0.21 6.47 -4.15
C ALA A 14 -1.65 5.99 -4.41
N ALA A 15 -2.15 6.14 -5.63
CA ALA A 15 -3.47 5.62 -6.01
C ALA A 15 -3.53 4.09 -5.91
N CYS A 16 -2.47 3.38 -6.30
CA CYS A 16 -2.39 1.91 -6.15
C CYS A 16 -2.40 1.50 -4.66
N LEU A 17 -1.71 2.22 -3.78
CA LEU A 17 -1.73 1.96 -2.33
C LEU A 17 -3.14 2.11 -1.77
N ILE A 18 -3.84 3.20 -2.10
CA ILE A 18 -5.22 3.46 -1.66
C ILE A 18 -6.16 2.35 -2.13
N ARG A 19 -6.03 1.87 -3.36
CA ARG A 19 -6.87 0.79 -3.90
C ARG A 19 -6.53 -0.60 -3.36
N CYS A 20 -5.26 -0.83 -3.03
CA CYS A 20 -4.84 -2.06 -2.35
C CYS A 20 -5.28 -2.06 -0.88
N ALA A 21 -5.44 -0.88 -0.27
CA ALA A 21 -5.87 -0.73 1.11
C ALA A 21 -7.23 -1.38 1.32
N ARG A 22 -7.53 -1.77 2.56
CA ARG A 22 -8.88 -2.19 2.88
C ARG A 22 -9.79 -0.98 2.60
N PRO A 23 -10.92 -1.14 1.89
CA PRO A 23 -11.91 -0.08 1.89
C PRO A 23 -12.28 0.15 3.35
N GLY A 24 -11.98 1.35 3.85
CA GLY A 24 -12.45 1.79 5.15
C GLY A 24 -13.95 1.52 5.15
N ARG A 25 -14.38 0.56 5.97
CA ARG A 25 -15.73 0.03 5.87
C ARG A 25 -16.67 1.20 6.14
N PRO A 26 -17.50 1.65 5.17
CA PRO A 26 -18.49 2.67 5.48
C PRO A 26 -19.38 2.10 6.59
N ALA A 27 -19.57 2.90 7.65
CA ALA A 27 -20.28 2.49 8.85
C ALA A 27 -21.73 2.02 8.60
N ASP A 28 -22.28 2.28 7.42
CA ASP A 28 -23.68 2.04 7.03
C ASP A 28 -24.05 0.59 6.70
N THR A 29 -23.10 -0.35 6.68
CA THR A 29 -23.45 -1.78 6.43
C THR A 29 -23.68 -2.60 7.68
N ARG A 30 -23.78 -1.97 8.87
CA ARG A 30 -24.39 -2.67 10.01
C ARG A 30 -25.89 -2.76 9.76
N ARG A 31 -26.37 -3.98 9.46
CA ARG A 31 -27.79 -4.33 9.68
C ARG A 31 -28.22 -3.75 11.03
N PRO A 32 -29.34 -3.00 11.11
CA PRO A 32 -29.85 -2.54 12.39
C PRO A 32 -30.14 -3.78 13.24
N ARG A 33 -29.28 -4.05 14.23
CA ARG A 33 -29.64 -4.94 15.33
C ARG A 33 -30.51 -4.11 16.24
N LEU A 34 -31.73 -4.59 16.42
CA LEU A 34 -32.77 -4.10 17.31
C LEU A 34 -32.30 -4.14 18.78
N THR A 35 -31.35 -3.30 19.15
CA THR A 35 -30.97 -2.96 20.53
C THR A 35 -30.23 -1.63 20.47
N ASP A 36 -31.01 -0.55 20.45
CA ASP A 36 -30.51 0.82 20.56
C ASP A 36 -29.91 1.03 21.96
N VAL A 37 -28.59 1.06 22.01
CA VAL A 37 -27.84 1.80 23.03
C VAL A 37 -27.09 2.88 22.26
N PRO A 38 -27.28 4.18 22.57
CA PRO A 38 -26.61 5.27 21.86
C PRO A 38 -25.12 5.22 22.20
N ARG A 39 -24.36 4.46 21.40
CA ARG A 39 -22.91 4.45 21.43
C ARG A 39 -22.47 5.73 20.73
N ILE A 40 -21.93 6.66 21.51
CA ILE A 40 -21.28 7.90 21.07
C ILE A 40 -20.67 7.68 19.68
N ALA A 41 -21.24 8.38 18.69
CA ALA A 41 -20.84 8.26 17.30
C ALA A 41 -19.33 8.45 17.19
N ALA A 42 -18.62 7.37 16.84
CA ALA A 42 -17.21 7.49 16.49
C ALA A 42 -17.12 8.47 15.30
N PRO A 43 -16.20 9.45 15.33
CA PRO A 43 -16.11 10.45 14.27
C PRO A 43 -16.01 9.76 12.92
N GLN A 44 -16.85 10.19 11.98
CA GLN A 44 -16.84 9.77 10.57
C GLN A 44 -15.39 9.71 10.10
N THR A 45 -14.98 8.54 9.60
CA THR A 45 -13.55 8.25 9.41
C THR A 45 -13.03 9.03 8.21
N ASP A 46 -12.44 10.17 8.51
CA ASP A 46 -11.74 11.13 7.66
C ASP A 46 -10.46 10.57 6.98
N ALA A 47 -10.32 9.24 6.96
CA ALA A 47 -9.19 8.51 6.41
C ALA A 47 -9.26 8.45 4.88
N VAL A 48 -8.13 8.70 4.23
CA VAL A 48 -7.95 8.39 2.81
C VAL A 48 -7.73 6.89 2.61
N ALA A 49 -6.99 6.25 3.52
CA ALA A 49 -6.75 4.82 3.50
C ALA A 49 -6.41 4.27 4.91
N GLU A 50 -6.69 2.99 5.10
CA GLU A 50 -6.35 2.24 6.30
C GLU A 50 -5.47 1.02 5.94
N PHE A 51 -4.36 0.88 6.64
CA PHE A 51 -3.37 -0.18 6.41
C PHE A 51 -3.17 -1.03 7.66
N ASP A 52 -2.94 -2.33 7.46
CA ASP A 52 -2.52 -3.24 8.54
C ASP A 52 -1.03 -3.09 8.88
N ARG A 53 -0.26 -2.39 8.04
CA ARG A 53 1.21 -2.26 8.13
C ARG A 53 1.62 -0.80 8.12
N GLU A 54 2.48 -0.42 9.05
CA GLU A 54 3.05 0.92 9.18
C GLU A 54 3.82 1.35 7.92
N GLU A 55 4.65 0.46 7.37
CA GLU A 55 5.44 0.71 6.15
C GLU A 55 4.57 1.19 4.96
N ALA A 56 3.33 0.68 4.83
CA ALA A 56 2.41 1.09 3.77
C ALA A 56 1.84 2.49 4.02
N ALA A 57 1.53 2.81 5.28
CA ALA A 57 1.04 4.12 5.68
C ALA A 57 2.13 5.20 5.57
N GLU A 58 3.36 4.89 6.01
CA GLU A 58 4.54 5.75 5.84
C GLU A 58 4.81 6.02 4.36
N ARG A 59 4.79 4.97 3.53
CA ARG A 59 4.99 5.10 2.10
C ARG A 59 3.95 6.00 1.47
N LEU A 60 2.65 5.81 1.77
CA LEU A 60 1.60 6.67 1.24
C LEU A 60 1.79 8.12 1.71
N THR A 61 2.10 8.34 2.99
CA THR A 61 2.35 9.67 3.56
C THR A 61 3.51 10.38 2.85
N MET A 62 4.62 9.67 2.61
CA MET A 62 5.77 10.19 1.87
C MET A 62 5.41 10.55 0.42
N LEU A 63 4.64 9.71 -0.27
CA LEU A 63 4.22 9.99 -1.65
C LEU A 63 3.29 11.20 -1.73
N LEU A 64 2.35 11.31 -0.79
CA LEU A 64 1.44 12.46 -0.72
C LEU A 64 2.19 13.76 -0.40
N ALA A 65 3.15 13.73 0.51
CA ALA A 65 4.02 14.86 0.79
C ALA A 65 4.86 15.26 -0.44
N ALA A 66 5.39 14.29 -1.19
CA ALA A 66 6.12 14.54 -2.43
C ALA A 66 5.24 15.15 -3.55
N LEU A 67 3.93 14.95 -3.48
CA LEU A 67 2.95 15.59 -4.37
C LEU A 67 2.48 16.96 -3.86
N GLY A 68 2.98 17.41 -2.70
CA GLY A 68 2.65 18.69 -2.09
C GLY A 68 1.43 18.68 -1.17
N TYR A 69 0.87 17.51 -0.83
CA TYR A 69 -0.28 17.41 0.06
C TYR A 69 0.12 17.23 1.53
N HIS A 70 -0.63 17.84 2.43
CA HIS A 70 -0.43 17.68 3.87
C HIS A 70 -1.08 16.38 4.38
N ALA A 71 -0.33 15.28 4.31
CA ALA A 71 -0.73 13.98 4.81
C ALA A 71 -0.10 13.67 6.19
N ARG A 72 -0.84 12.93 7.02
CA ARG A 72 -0.37 12.39 8.31
C ARG A 72 -0.78 10.93 8.45
N SER A 73 0.10 10.09 8.98
CA SER A 73 -0.22 8.75 9.45
C SER A 73 -0.41 8.76 10.96
N ALA A 74 -1.41 8.02 11.44
CA ALA A 74 -1.65 7.81 12.85
C ALA A 74 -2.07 6.35 13.10
N GLU A 75 -1.58 5.78 14.20
CA GLU A 75 -2.05 4.48 14.67
C GLU A 75 -3.39 4.65 15.38
N ARG A 76 -4.34 3.78 15.04
CA ARG A 76 -5.65 3.71 15.65
C ARG A 76 -5.96 2.28 16.05
N ASP A 77 -6.44 2.09 17.27
CA ASP A 77 -6.98 0.81 17.71
C ASP A 77 -8.26 0.48 16.92
N GLY A 78 -8.16 -0.51 16.03
CA GLY A 78 -9.27 -1.05 15.26
C GLY A 78 -9.78 -2.36 15.84
N GLY A 79 -11.07 -2.65 15.63
CA GLY A 79 -11.67 -3.95 15.98
C GLY A 79 -12.25 -4.00 17.40
N GLY A 80 -13.51 -4.43 17.51
CA GLY A 80 -14.25 -4.46 18.77
C GLY A 80 -13.63 -5.40 19.81
N VAL A 81 -13.88 -6.71 19.69
CA VAL A 81 -13.44 -7.72 20.68
C VAL A 81 -11.96 -8.09 20.52
N ARG A 82 -11.45 -8.06 19.29
CA ARG A 82 -10.02 -8.22 18.99
C ARG A 82 -9.50 -6.87 18.52
N ARG A 83 -8.67 -6.25 19.35
CA ARG A 83 -7.97 -5.01 19.04
C ARG A 83 -6.80 -5.32 18.11
N TYR A 84 -6.72 -4.59 17.01
CA TYR A 84 -5.61 -4.62 16.08
C TYR A 84 -5.20 -3.18 15.80
N ALA A 85 -3.90 -2.91 15.84
CA ALA A 85 -3.34 -1.64 15.39
C ALA A 85 -3.62 -1.48 13.88
N VAL A 86 -4.34 -0.42 13.52
CA VAL A 86 -4.58 -0.02 12.13
C VAL A 86 -3.91 1.32 11.91
N GLN A 87 -3.21 1.45 10.79
CA GLN A 87 -2.51 2.66 10.41
C GLN A 87 -3.40 3.47 9.48
N GLN A 88 -3.88 4.61 9.95
CA GLN A 88 -4.78 5.50 9.23
C GLN A 88 -3.97 6.62 8.58
N VAL A 89 -4.18 6.86 7.29
CA VAL A 89 -3.61 8.03 6.59
C VAL A 89 -4.71 9.05 6.33
N THR A 90 -4.49 10.27 6.77
CA THR A 90 -5.42 11.41 6.60
C THR A 90 -4.75 12.52 5.81
N ILE A 91 -5.51 13.22 4.97
CA ILE A 91 -5.08 14.44 4.28
C ILE A 91 -5.82 15.63 4.89
N ALA A 92 -5.13 16.75 5.06
CA ALA A 92 -5.74 17.99 5.53
C ALA A 92 -6.92 18.39 4.62
N GLU A 93 -8.03 18.83 5.23
CA GLU A 93 -9.26 19.20 4.53
C GLU A 93 -9.08 20.06 3.26
N PRO A 94 -8.27 21.15 3.25
CA PRO A 94 -8.11 21.97 2.04
C PRO A 94 -7.54 21.21 0.83
N ASP A 95 -6.77 20.15 1.07
CA ASP A 95 -6.09 19.38 0.03
C ASP A 95 -6.91 18.21 -0.50
N ARG A 96 -7.98 17.80 0.22
CA ARG A 96 -8.66 16.52 -0.01
C ARG A 96 -9.25 16.38 -1.41
N VAL A 97 -9.99 17.38 -1.86
CA VAL A 97 -10.65 17.34 -3.18
C VAL A 97 -9.61 17.30 -4.30
N ALA A 98 -8.51 18.05 -4.16
CA ALA A 98 -7.43 18.06 -5.13
C ALA A 98 -6.69 16.72 -5.16
N ALA A 99 -6.38 16.17 -3.99
CA ALA A 99 -5.73 14.87 -3.85
C ALA A 99 -6.60 13.74 -4.43
N ASP A 100 -7.88 13.68 -4.10
CA ASP A 100 -8.81 12.66 -4.62
C ASP A 100 -8.88 12.69 -6.16
N ARG A 101 -9.08 13.87 -6.75
CA ARG A 101 -9.07 14.05 -8.21
C ARG A 101 -7.75 13.59 -8.84
N MET A 102 -6.62 13.92 -8.22
CA MET A 102 -5.30 13.51 -8.69
C MET A 102 -5.16 11.98 -8.64
N MET A 103 -5.58 11.34 -7.55
CA MET A 103 -5.51 9.88 -7.38
C MET A 103 -6.40 9.16 -8.41
N VAL A 104 -7.64 9.60 -8.59
CA VAL A 104 -8.57 9.04 -9.58
C VAL A 104 -8.01 9.16 -10.99
N THR A 105 -7.53 10.36 -11.36
CA THR A 105 -6.98 10.62 -12.71
C THR A 105 -5.71 9.81 -12.96
N SER A 106 -4.82 9.75 -11.96
CA SER A 106 -3.55 9.02 -12.07
C SER A 106 -3.78 7.52 -12.18
N TRP A 107 -4.73 6.98 -11.40
CA TRP A 107 -5.18 5.60 -11.50
C TRP A 107 -5.68 5.28 -12.90
N GLN A 108 -6.64 6.05 -13.42
CA GLN A 108 -7.24 5.80 -14.73
C GLN A 108 -6.19 5.80 -15.84
N ARG A 109 -5.31 6.81 -15.85
CA ARG A 109 -4.22 6.94 -16.83
C ARG A 109 -3.19 5.80 -16.70
N GLY A 110 -2.78 5.44 -15.50
CA GLY A 110 -1.82 4.36 -15.28
C GLY A 110 -2.38 2.99 -15.64
N ARG A 111 -3.64 2.71 -15.25
CA ARG A 111 -4.40 1.52 -15.65
C ARG A 111 -4.48 1.42 -17.18
N GLN A 112 -4.88 2.48 -17.86
CA GLN A 112 -4.94 2.51 -19.32
C GLN A 112 -3.57 2.21 -19.94
N ARG A 113 -2.49 2.81 -19.44
CA ARG A 113 -1.13 2.58 -19.95
C ARG A 113 -0.61 1.16 -19.74
N LEU A 114 -0.92 0.54 -18.60
CA LEU A 114 -0.46 -0.81 -18.28
C LEU A 114 -1.26 -1.87 -19.03
N LEU A 115 -2.58 -1.69 -19.13
CA LEU A 115 -3.48 -2.63 -19.80
C LEU A 115 -3.52 -2.45 -21.32
N ALA A 116 -2.97 -1.36 -21.86
CA ALA A 116 -2.82 -1.17 -23.29
C ALA A 116 -2.08 -2.36 -23.95
N THR A 117 -2.62 -2.80 -25.08
CA THR A 117 -2.11 -3.91 -25.89
C THR A 117 -1.12 -3.45 -26.95
N ASP A 118 -0.89 -2.14 -27.10
CA ASP A 118 -0.02 -1.61 -28.15
C ASP A 118 1.36 -2.26 -28.12
N PRO A 119 1.80 -2.85 -29.25
CA PRO A 119 3.12 -3.44 -29.37
C PRO A 119 4.13 -2.30 -29.40
N LEU A 120 4.66 -1.98 -28.22
CA LEU A 120 5.81 -1.09 -28.11
C LEU A 120 7.08 -1.91 -28.30
N GLY A 121 7.96 -1.46 -29.19
CA GLY A 121 9.32 -1.98 -29.25
C GLY A 121 9.98 -1.90 -27.87
N SER A 122 10.71 -2.94 -27.48
CA SER A 122 11.34 -3.07 -26.16
C SER A 122 12.31 -1.94 -25.84
N THR A 123 12.85 -1.27 -26.85
CA THR A 123 13.77 -0.13 -26.75
C THR A 123 13.07 1.23 -26.68
N SER A 124 11.74 1.29 -26.80
CA SER A 124 11.03 2.55 -26.77
C SER A 124 11.03 3.17 -25.36
N PRO A 125 11.18 4.50 -25.22
CA PRO A 125 11.05 5.20 -23.94
C PRO A 125 9.70 4.93 -23.25
N GLN A 126 8.66 4.68 -24.03
CA GLN A 126 7.33 4.33 -23.53
C GLN A 126 7.31 2.93 -22.89
N ALA A 127 8.04 1.96 -23.44
CA ALA A 127 8.19 0.63 -22.82
C ALA A 127 8.91 0.72 -21.48
N ALA A 128 10.03 1.48 -21.41
CA ALA A 128 10.74 1.72 -20.16
C ALA A 128 9.84 2.38 -19.11
N HIS A 129 9.05 3.39 -19.50
CA HIS A 129 8.12 4.05 -18.59
C HIS A 129 6.99 3.10 -18.11
N ARG A 130 6.46 2.23 -18.97
CA ARG A 130 5.48 1.19 -18.56
C ARG A 130 6.07 0.23 -17.51
N VAL A 131 7.35 -0.13 -17.63
CA VAL A 131 8.03 -0.96 -16.62
C VAL A 131 8.14 -0.22 -15.28
N VAL A 132 8.44 1.08 -15.28
CA VAL A 132 8.46 1.88 -14.04
C VAL A 132 7.08 1.91 -13.36
N LEU A 133 6.01 2.14 -14.13
CA LEU A 133 4.64 2.08 -13.60
C LEU A 133 4.28 0.68 -13.08
N ALA A 134 4.71 -0.36 -13.78
CA ALA A 134 4.48 -1.74 -13.36
C ALA A 134 5.15 -2.04 -12.01
N ARG A 135 6.39 -1.59 -11.82
CA ARG A 135 7.10 -1.72 -10.54
C ARG A 135 6.44 -0.90 -9.43
N ALA A 136 5.96 0.30 -9.74
CA ALA A 136 5.20 1.12 -8.80
C ALA A 136 3.92 0.44 -8.31
N ALA A 137 3.14 -0.14 -9.23
CA ALA A 137 1.96 -0.91 -8.86
C ALA A 137 2.31 -2.13 -7.99
N TRP A 138 3.38 -2.86 -8.33
CA TRP A 138 3.82 -4.02 -7.54
C TRP A 138 4.31 -3.65 -6.15
N ASN A 139 5.06 -2.57 -6.00
CA ASN A 139 5.49 -2.10 -4.69
C ASN A 139 4.29 -1.76 -3.80
N ALA A 140 3.30 -1.05 -4.33
CA ALA A 140 2.05 -0.80 -3.61
C ALA A 140 1.34 -2.11 -3.19
N GLY A 141 1.24 -3.07 -4.11
CA GLY A 141 0.66 -4.38 -3.84
C GLY A 141 1.39 -5.17 -2.74
N VAL A 142 2.73 -5.15 -2.72
CA VAL A 142 3.56 -5.85 -1.72
C VAL A 142 3.48 -5.21 -0.35
N LEU A 143 3.46 -3.87 -0.29
CA LEU A 143 3.37 -3.13 0.96
C LEU A 143 2.04 -3.37 1.67
N VAL A 144 0.94 -3.34 0.92
CA VAL A 144 -0.41 -3.45 1.49
C VAL A 144 -0.90 -4.89 1.57
N GLY A 145 -0.48 -5.70 0.60
CA GLY A 145 -0.86 -7.08 0.45
C GLY A 145 -0.61 -7.91 1.69
N ARG A 146 -1.58 -8.76 2.05
CA ARG A 146 -1.34 -9.80 3.05
C ARG A 146 -0.36 -10.82 2.49
N LEU A 147 0.91 -10.67 2.82
CA LEU A 147 1.95 -11.58 2.41
C LEU A 147 1.78 -12.93 3.10
N ARG A 148 1.79 -14.00 2.31
CA ARG A 148 1.83 -15.38 2.78
C ARG A 148 2.91 -16.13 2.00
N PRO A 149 4.13 -16.28 2.56
CA PRO A 149 5.12 -17.14 1.93
C PRO A 149 4.60 -18.59 1.99
N ARG A 150 4.61 -19.27 0.84
CA ARG A 150 4.25 -20.69 0.77
C ARG A 150 4.96 -21.34 -0.42
N HIS A 151 5.70 -22.41 -0.18
CA HIS A 151 6.40 -23.19 -1.22
C HIS A 151 7.16 -22.31 -2.24
N SER A 152 8.02 -21.40 -1.75
CA SER A 152 8.84 -20.49 -2.59
C SER A 152 8.04 -19.53 -3.47
N GLN A 153 6.79 -19.23 -3.07
CA GLN A 153 5.94 -18.23 -3.71
C GLN A 153 5.57 -17.12 -2.73
N LEU A 154 5.67 -15.89 -3.19
CA LEU A 154 5.06 -14.73 -2.55
C LEU A 154 3.59 -14.65 -2.97
N ARG A 155 2.68 -14.66 -2.00
CA ARG A 155 1.24 -14.56 -2.24
C ARG A 155 0.70 -13.26 -1.66
N ILE A 156 -0.07 -12.53 -2.47
CA ILE A 156 -0.70 -11.26 -2.12
C ILE A 156 -2.20 -11.37 -2.30
N GLY A 157 -2.97 -11.03 -1.25
CA GLY A 157 -4.43 -10.94 -1.31
C GLY A 157 -4.92 -9.53 -1.62
N ILE A 158 -5.71 -9.37 -2.69
CA ILE A 158 -6.30 -8.10 -3.15
C ILE A 158 -7.81 -8.26 -3.31
N ALA A 159 -8.60 -7.30 -2.83
CA ALA A 159 -10.06 -7.36 -2.92
C ALA A 159 -10.57 -6.89 -4.30
N GLU A 160 -10.00 -5.83 -4.84
CA GLU A 160 -10.45 -5.19 -6.08
C GLU A 160 -9.95 -5.92 -7.33
N GLN A 161 -10.88 -6.35 -8.20
CA GLN A 161 -10.57 -7.09 -9.43
C GLN A 161 -9.73 -6.28 -10.43
N ASP A 162 -10.01 -4.99 -10.59
CA ASP A 162 -9.26 -4.12 -11.51
C ASP A 162 -7.79 -3.97 -11.08
N MET A 163 -7.54 -3.88 -9.78
CA MET A 163 -6.18 -3.85 -9.24
C MET A 163 -5.45 -5.19 -9.48
N VAL A 164 -6.16 -6.31 -9.41
CA VAL A 164 -5.60 -7.63 -9.74
C VAL A 164 -5.16 -7.69 -11.20
N ALA A 165 -5.97 -7.21 -12.13
CA ALA A 165 -5.62 -7.17 -13.56
C ALA A 165 -4.36 -6.31 -13.79
N VAL A 166 -4.27 -5.15 -13.13
CA VAL A 166 -3.09 -4.27 -13.18
C VAL A 166 -1.85 -4.98 -12.65
N LEU A 167 -1.91 -5.66 -11.50
CA LEU A 167 -0.76 -6.36 -10.92
C LEU A 167 -0.30 -7.55 -11.78
N VAL A 168 -1.23 -8.35 -12.31
CA VAL A 168 -0.89 -9.45 -13.23
C VAL A 168 -0.18 -8.94 -14.47
N ARG A 169 -0.72 -7.87 -15.08
CA ARG A 169 -0.12 -7.24 -16.25
C ARG A 169 1.25 -6.63 -15.92
N ALA A 170 1.36 -5.98 -14.77
CA ALA A 170 2.61 -5.41 -14.29
C ALA A 170 3.70 -6.49 -14.07
N ALA A 171 3.32 -7.67 -13.55
CA ALA A 171 4.28 -8.77 -13.38
C ALA A 171 4.79 -9.25 -14.73
N ARG A 172 3.88 -9.41 -15.70
CA ARG A 172 4.25 -9.79 -17.07
C ARG A 172 5.17 -8.78 -17.73
N LEU A 173 4.93 -7.48 -17.54
CA LEU A 173 5.79 -6.41 -18.07
C LEU A 173 7.19 -6.41 -17.43
N ALA A 174 7.31 -6.88 -16.19
CA ALA A 174 8.58 -7.07 -15.51
C ALA A 174 9.24 -8.45 -15.82
N GLY A 175 8.66 -9.25 -16.71
CA GLY A 175 9.19 -10.57 -17.07
C GLY A 175 8.89 -11.68 -16.06
N VAL A 176 7.96 -11.45 -15.14
CA VAL A 176 7.61 -12.40 -14.06
C VAL A 176 6.28 -13.09 -14.36
N THR A 177 6.26 -14.40 -14.23
CA THR A 177 5.03 -15.19 -14.32
C THR A 177 4.24 -15.06 -13.01
N SER A 178 2.94 -14.84 -13.13
CA SER A 178 2.03 -14.77 -11.99
C SER A 178 0.86 -15.73 -12.18
N SER A 179 0.37 -16.29 -11.08
CA SER A 179 -0.86 -17.06 -11.05
C SER A 179 -1.90 -16.35 -10.19
N VAL A 180 -3.17 -16.46 -10.56
CA VAL A 180 -4.28 -15.84 -9.82
C VAL A 180 -5.25 -16.92 -9.39
N SER A 181 -5.69 -16.87 -8.15
CA SER A 181 -6.74 -17.74 -7.61
C SER A 181 -7.79 -16.93 -6.88
N LYS A 182 -9.07 -17.22 -7.13
CA LYS A 182 -10.18 -16.60 -6.40
C LYS A 182 -10.35 -17.30 -5.04
N ARG A 183 -10.60 -16.52 -3.98
CA ARG A 183 -10.91 -16.95 -2.61
C ARG A 183 -12.11 -16.18 -2.09
N SER A 184 -12.68 -16.60 -0.96
CA SER A 184 -13.83 -15.94 -0.35
C SER A 184 -13.49 -14.49 0.02
N GLY A 185 -13.98 -13.53 -0.78
CA GLY A 185 -13.82 -12.10 -0.55
C GLY A 185 -12.53 -11.46 -1.08
N CYS A 186 -11.66 -12.20 -1.77
CA CYS A 186 -10.46 -11.62 -2.41
C CYS A 186 -9.89 -12.50 -3.53
N PHE A 187 -9.00 -11.93 -4.32
CA PHE A 187 -8.13 -12.64 -5.25
C PHE A 187 -6.74 -12.77 -4.64
N VAL A 188 -6.10 -13.92 -4.85
CA VAL A 188 -4.73 -14.16 -4.42
C VAL A 188 -3.85 -14.28 -5.64
N ILE A 189 -2.89 -13.35 -5.75
CA ILE A 189 -1.86 -13.34 -6.77
C ILE A 189 -0.62 -14.01 -6.19
N ALA A 190 -0.06 -14.99 -6.88
CA ALA A 190 1.16 -15.66 -6.48
C ALA A 190 2.26 -15.47 -7.54
N VAL A 191 3.44 -15.05 -7.08
CA VAL A 191 4.66 -14.91 -7.88
C VAL A 191 5.79 -15.71 -7.25
N PRO A 192 6.77 -16.19 -8.04
CA PRO A 192 7.95 -16.84 -7.49
C PRO A 192 8.71 -15.88 -6.55
N GLU A 193 9.10 -16.36 -5.37
CA GLU A 193 9.74 -15.53 -4.35
C GLU A 193 11.04 -14.88 -4.86
N GLN A 194 11.84 -15.63 -5.62
CA GLN A 194 13.06 -15.15 -6.27
C GLN A 194 12.85 -14.01 -7.27
N ALA A 195 11.63 -13.87 -7.82
CA ALA A 195 11.30 -12.82 -8.76
C ALA A 195 10.85 -11.51 -8.06
N THR A 196 10.59 -11.54 -6.75
CA THR A 196 10.10 -10.39 -5.98
C THR A 196 11.04 -9.19 -6.07
N SER A 197 12.35 -9.42 -6.02
CA SER A 197 13.36 -8.35 -6.16
C SER A 197 13.19 -7.61 -7.50
N SER A 198 13.02 -8.32 -8.60
CA SER A 198 12.81 -7.71 -9.93
C SER A 198 11.53 -6.88 -10.05
N LEU A 199 10.51 -7.18 -9.23
CA LEU A 199 9.22 -6.48 -9.21
C LEU A 199 9.24 -5.21 -8.36
N VAL A 200 10.02 -5.20 -7.27
CA VAL A 200 10.00 -4.14 -6.26
C VAL A 200 11.20 -3.20 -6.40
N SER A 201 12.28 -3.63 -7.06
CA SER A 201 13.45 -2.78 -7.31
C SER A 201 13.15 -1.67 -8.32
N TYR A 202 12.68 -0.52 -7.81
CA TYR A 202 12.83 0.76 -8.48
C TYR A 202 13.06 1.85 -7.45
N GLU A 203 14.05 2.70 -7.72
CA GLU A 203 14.25 3.92 -6.96
C GLU A 203 13.26 4.96 -7.49
N LEU A 204 12.47 5.58 -6.60
CA LEU A 204 11.84 6.84 -6.97
C LEU A 204 12.93 7.88 -7.13
N PRO A 205 12.90 8.70 -8.20
CA PRO A 205 13.69 9.91 -8.25
C PRO A 205 13.25 10.82 -7.09
N GLY A 206 14.09 10.94 -6.05
CA GLY A 206 13.87 11.83 -4.90
C GLY A 206 13.50 11.14 -3.59
N ALA A 207 13.28 9.82 -3.56
CA ALA A 207 13.09 9.08 -2.31
C ALA A 207 14.46 8.67 -1.75
N GLY A 208 15.06 9.55 -0.95
CA GLY A 208 16.18 9.18 -0.09
C GLY A 208 15.80 7.92 0.71
N ARG A 209 16.65 6.90 0.63
CA ARG A 209 16.51 5.63 1.34
C ARG A 209 16.17 5.90 2.82
N PRO A 210 15.00 5.53 3.35
CA PRO A 210 14.75 5.68 4.78
C PRO A 210 15.77 4.80 5.50
N ALA A 211 16.57 5.42 6.37
CA ALA A 211 17.54 4.74 7.20
C ALA A 211 16.80 3.66 7.99
N ARG A 212 17.16 2.39 7.76
CA ARG A 212 16.77 1.27 8.61
C ARG A 212 17.13 1.61 10.05
N ARG A 213 16.17 2.04 10.87
CA ARG A 213 16.28 1.98 12.32
C ARG A 213 16.17 0.51 12.70
N HIS A 214 17.30 -0.18 12.69
CA HIS A 214 17.46 -1.40 13.47
C HIS A 214 17.31 -1.02 14.94
N ALA A 215 16.08 -1.13 15.45
CA ALA A 215 15.84 -1.23 16.88
C ALA A 215 16.37 -2.59 17.35
N LEU A 216 17.66 -2.65 17.66
CA LEU A 216 18.24 -3.70 18.48
C LEU A 216 17.76 -3.46 19.92
N SER A 217 16.67 -4.15 20.23
CA SER A 217 16.24 -4.42 21.59
C SER A 217 17.33 -5.25 22.28
N ALA A 218 18.21 -4.59 23.04
CA ALA A 218 19.05 -5.24 24.03
C ALA A 218 18.38 -5.04 25.39
N ARG A 219 17.62 -6.08 25.74
CA ARG A 219 17.04 -6.38 27.04
C ARG A 219 18.17 -6.59 28.07
N GLN A 220 17.90 -6.12 29.30
CA GLN A 220 18.37 -6.66 30.59
C GLN A 220 19.86 -6.53 30.94
N ASP A 221 20.15 -5.61 31.86
CA ASP A 221 20.85 -6.00 33.08
C ASP A 221 20.31 -5.20 34.29
N ARG A 222 19.64 -5.91 35.22
CA ARG A 222 19.28 -5.41 36.56
C ARG A 222 20.36 -5.93 37.52
N PRO A 223 21.08 -5.09 38.26
CA PRO A 223 21.92 -5.59 39.34
C PRO A 223 21.05 -6.00 40.54
N THR A 224 21.20 -7.26 40.95
CA THR A 224 20.73 -7.83 42.22
C THR A 224 21.40 -7.14 43.42
N PRO A 225 20.68 -6.84 44.52
CA PRO A 225 21.30 -6.36 45.76
C PRO A 225 21.96 -7.52 46.51
N ARG A 226 23.26 -7.38 46.84
CA ARG A 226 23.95 -8.27 47.77
C ARG A 226 23.66 -7.85 49.22
N LEU A 227 22.97 -8.74 49.93
CA LEU A 227 22.85 -8.79 51.38
C LEU A 227 23.93 -9.74 51.92
N ALA A 228 24.84 -9.23 52.75
CA ALA A 228 25.64 -9.94 53.76
C ALA A 228 26.38 -8.84 54.54
N ALA A 229 26.06 -8.48 55.78
CA ALA A 229 26.11 -9.26 57.03
C ALA A 229 27.50 -9.80 57.35
N ALA A 230 28.32 -8.95 57.97
CA ALA A 230 29.20 -9.23 59.13
C ALA A 230 29.79 -7.90 59.62
#